data_AF-A0A843UEQ8-F1
#
_entry.id   AF-A0A843UEQ8-F1
#
_cell.length_a   1.000
_cell.length_b   1.000
_cell.length_c   1.000
_cell.angle_alpha   90.00
_cell.angle_beta   90.00
_cell.angle_gamma   90.00
#
_symmetry.space_group_name_H-M   'P 1'
#
loop_
_entity.id
_entity.type
_entity.pdbx_description
1 polymer ?
#
loop_
_entity_poly.entity_id
_entity_poly.type
_entity_poly.pdbx_seq_one_letter_code
_entity_poly.pdbx_strand_id
1 'polypeptide(L)'
;MHVRTNHWALLVINIKEKEFHVYDSLRNKDRRDIPQYVEELRRYMKGKHIDAENWSLRYPDPCPQQGSGDDCAIFTCKYMECLARRDTQALPFG
;
A
#
# COMPACT_ATOMS: atom_id res chain seq x y z
N MET A 1 4.41 5.89 1.17
CA MET A 1 5.56 6.03 0.24
C MET A 1 5.29 7.19 -0.68
N HIS A 2 6.30 8.04 -0.90
CA HIS A 2 6.22 9.13 -1.88
C HIS A 2 6.61 8.56 -3.25
N VAL A 3 5.67 8.58 -4.19
CA VAL A 3 5.84 8.03 -5.53
C VAL A 3 5.80 9.22 -6.48
N ARG A 4 6.94 9.58 -7.10
CA ARG A 4 7.10 10.82 -7.89
C ARG A 4 6.83 12.10 -7.09
N THR A 5 6.92 13.26 -7.73
CA THR A 5 7.03 14.57 -7.06
C THR A 5 5.87 14.93 -6.11
N ASN A 6 4.62 14.51 -6.35
CA ASN A 6 3.45 14.92 -5.55
C ASN A 6 2.43 13.80 -5.25
N HIS A 7 2.82 12.53 -5.22
CA HIS A 7 1.86 11.44 -4.95
C HIS A 7 2.28 10.56 -3.78
N TRP A 8 1.30 10.17 -2.97
CA TRP A 8 1.46 9.25 -1.85
C TRP A 8 0.65 8.00 -2.09
N ALA A 9 1.31 6.85 -1.97
CA ALA A 9 0.67 5.55 -1.92
C ALA A 9 0.97 4.87 -0.58
N LEU A 10 0.16 3.89 -0.21
CA LEU A 10 0.31 3.12 1.02
C LEU A 10 0.79 1.71 0.70
N LEU A 11 1.91 1.32 1.32
CA LEU A 11 2.44 -0.05 1.27
C LEU A 11 2.22 -0.70 2.64
N VAL A 12 1.51 -1.82 2.66
CA VAL A 12 1.08 -2.53 3.88
C VAL A 12 1.70 -3.92 3.90
N ILE A 13 2.17 -4.35 5.06
CA ILE A 13 2.67 -5.71 5.29
C ILE A 13 1.56 -6.51 5.96
N ASN A 14 1.01 -7.51 5.25
CA ASN A 14 0.09 -8.48 5.82
C ASN A 14 0.87 -9.73 6.24
N ILE A 15 1.25 -9.78 7.52
CA ILE A 15 2.06 -10.87 8.08
C ILE A 15 1.31 -12.20 8.07
N LYS A 16 -0.01 -12.17 8.31
CA LYS A 16 -0.84 -13.36 8.40
C LYS A 16 -0.91 -14.09 7.06
N GLU A 17 -1.16 -13.35 5.99
CA GLU A 17 -1.31 -13.91 4.64
C GLU A 17 0.02 -13.97 3.87
N LYS A 18 1.10 -13.42 4.43
CA LYS A 18 2.43 -13.33 3.82
C LYS A 18 2.41 -12.54 2.50
N GLU A 19 1.85 -11.34 2.55
CA GLU A 19 1.67 -10.47 1.38
C GLU A 19 2.07 -9.02 1.67
N PHE A 20 2.49 -8.32 0.62
CA PHE A 20 2.62 -6.87 0.56
C PHE A 20 1.44 -6.31 -0.22
N HIS A 21 0.74 -5.31 0.32
CA HIS A 21 -0.40 -4.68 -0.36
C HIS A 21 -0.08 -3.23 -0.70
N VAL A 22 -0.34 -2.83 -1.93
CA VAL A 22 -0.20 -1.44 -2.38
C VAL A 22 -1.58 -0.84 -2.62
N TYR A 23 -1.93 0.15 -1.81
CA TYR A 23 -3.13 0.98 -2.01
C TYR A 23 -2.70 2.29 -2.67
N ASP A 24 -3.29 2.56 -3.83
CA ASP A 24 -2.94 3.68 -4.69
C ASP A 24 -4.23 4.33 -5.24
N SER A 25 -4.50 5.55 -4.76
CA SER A 25 -5.68 6.32 -5.10
C SER A 25 -5.61 7.03 -6.45
N LEU A 26 -4.46 7.03 -7.15
CA LEU A 26 -4.28 7.67 -8.47
C LEU A 26 -4.03 6.67 -9.62
N ARG A 27 -4.43 5.41 -9.43
CA ARG A 27 -4.26 4.24 -10.32
C ARG A 27 -3.02 4.40 -11.20
N ASN A 28 -1.86 4.52 -10.55
CA ASN A 28 -0.65 4.81 -11.28
C ASN A 28 -0.30 3.58 -12.15
N LYS A 29 -0.29 3.79 -13.46
CA LYS A 29 0.15 2.78 -14.44
C LYS A 29 1.66 2.58 -14.38
N ASP A 30 2.38 3.57 -13.89
CA ASP A 30 3.82 3.58 -13.77
C ASP A 30 4.26 3.24 -12.33
N ARG A 31 4.43 1.95 -12.07
CA ARG A 31 4.73 1.36 -10.74
C ARG A 31 6.21 1.06 -10.54
N ARG A 32 7.10 1.73 -11.27
CA ARG A 32 8.55 1.43 -11.30
C ARG A 32 9.24 1.57 -9.94
N ASP A 33 8.72 2.41 -9.06
CA ASP A 33 9.32 2.66 -7.74
C ASP A 33 8.91 1.61 -6.68
N ILE A 34 7.82 0.87 -6.91
CA ILE A 34 7.26 -0.09 -5.94
C ILE A 34 8.23 -1.22 -5.58
N PRO A 35 8.94 -1.87 -6.53
CA PRO A 35 9.88 -2.93 -6.21
C PRO A 35 10.98 -2.49 -5.24
N GLN A 36 11.46 -1.25 -5.34
CA GLN A 36 12.47 -0.71 -4.42
C GLN A 36 11.93 -0.64 -2.99
N TYR A 37 10.74 -0.08 -2.80
CA TYR A 37 10.12 0.00 -1.47
C TYR A 37 9.83 -1.38 -0.86
N VAL A 38 9.42 -2.36 -1.68
CA VAL A 38 9.23 -3.74 -1.22
C VAL A 38 10.54 -4.35 -0.74
N GLU A 39 11.63 -4.12 -1.47
CA GLU A 39 12.94 -4.64 -1.10
C GLU A 39 13.48 -3.99 0.20
N GLU A 40 13.25 -2.69 0.38
CA GLU A 40 13.58 -2.00 1.64
C GLU A 40 12.81 -2.61 2.83
N LEU A 41 11.53 -2.92 2.65
CA LEU A 41 10.73 -3.62 3.68
C LEU A 41 11.22 -5.04 3.93
N ARG A 42 11.58 -5.80 2.88
CA ARG A 42 12.17 -7.13 3.04
C ARG A 42 13.45 -7.08 3.86
N ARG A 43 14.35 -6.14 3.56
CA ARG A 43 15.59 -5.94 4.32
C ARG A 43 15.31 -5.59 5.77
N TYR A 44 14.34 -4.71 6.03
CA TYR A 44 13.91 -4.36 7.38
C TYR A 44 13.37 -5.60 8.13
N MET A 45 12.49 -6.38 7.50
CA MET A 45 11.90 -7.59 8.09
C MET A 45 12.92 -8.70 8.32
N LYS A 46 13.91 -8.86 7.43
CA LYS A 46 15.03 -9.79 7.61
C LYS A 46 15.82 -9.46 8.87
N GLY A 47 16.04 -8.17 9.14
CA GLY A 47 16.62 -7.69 10.40
C GLY A 47 15.76 -7.92 11.65
N LYS A 48 14.48 -8.29 11.47
CA LYS A 48 13.54 -8.71 12.53
C LYS A 48 13.32 -10.23 12.56
N HIS A 49 14.16 -11.01 11.87
CA HIS A 49 14.04 -12.47 11.74
C HIS A 49 12.75 -12.94 11.06
N ILE A 50 12.17 -12.12 10.19
CA ILE A 50 11.02 -12.47 9.35
C ILE A 50 11.52 -12.68 7.93
N ASP A 51 11.41 -13.90 7.41
CA ASP A 51 11.72 -14.22 6.01
C ASP A 51 10.50 -13.92 5.11
N ALA A 52 10.67 -12.92 4.25
CA ALA A 52 9.65 -12.41 3.33
C ALA A 52 10.07 -12.46 1.86
N GLU A 53 11.11 -13.23 1.51
CA GLU A 53 11.58 -13.31 0.12
C GLU A 53 10.48 -13.82 -0.83
N ASN A 54 9.72 -14.84 -0.38
CA ASN A 54 8.67 -15.49 -1.16
C ASN A 54 7.27 -14.86 -1.00
N TRP A 55 7.15 -13.72 -0.33
CA TRP A 55 5.85 -13.08 -0.10
C TRP A 55 5.35 -12.39 -1.37
N SER A 56 4.04 -12.48 -1.63
CA SER A 56 3.45 -11.95 -2.84
C SER A 56 3.17 -10.45 -2.74
N LEU A 57 3.21 -9.74 -3.87
CA LEU A 57 2.81 -8.34 -3.98
C LEU A 57 1.41 -8.24 -4.57
N ARG A 58 0.49 -7.64 -3.84
CA ARG A 58 -0.91 -7.47 -4.22
C ARG A 58 -1.24 -5.99 -4.41
N TYR A 59 -2.12 -5.74 -5.38
CA TYR A 59 -2.74 -4.46 -5.60
C TYR A 59 -4.25 -4.67 -5.42
N PRO A 60 -4.78 -4.41 -4.21
CA PRO A 60 -6.20 -4.61 -3.93
C PRO A 60 -7.10 -3.88 -4.94
N ASP A 61 -8.18 -4.53 -5.36
CA ASP A 61 -9.21 -3.98 -6.26
C ASP A 61 -10.58 -4.48 -5.75
N PRO A 62 -11.62 -3.62 -5.62
CA PRO A 62 -11.61 -2.19 -5.91
C PRO A 62 -10.75 -1.40 -4.92
N CYS A 63 -9.84 -0.59 -5.48
CA CYS A 63 -9.15 0.46 -4.74
C CYS A 63 -9.78 1.78 -5.17
N PRO A 64 -10.50 2.45 -4.29
CA PRO A 64 -11.07 3.75 -4.56
C PRO A 64 -10.09 4.76 -5.15
N GLN A 65 -10.57 5.56 -6.09
CA GLN A 65 -9.75 6.51 -6.81
C GLN A 65 -10.15 7.94 -6.44
N GLN A 66 -9.16 8.81 -6.24
CA GLN A 66 -9.41 10.22 -6.02
C GLN A 66 -9.87 10.89 -7.32
N GLY A 67 -10.80 11.85 -7.21
CA GLY A 67 -11.25 12.65 -8.35
C GLY A 67 -10.35 13.86 -8.66
N SER A 68 -9.51 14.26 -7.70
CA SER A 68 -8.57 15.39 -7.81
C SER A 68 -7.12 14.88 -7.73
N GLY A 69 -6.10 15.70 -8.02
CA GLY A 69 -4.68 15.29 -7.91
C GLY A 69 -4.11 15.32 -6.48
N ASP A 70 -4.78 16.00 -5.54
CA ASP A 70 -4.18 16.43 -4.28
C ASP A 70 -4.65 15.64 -3.04
N ASP A 71 -5.66 14.78 -3.19
CA ASP A 71 -6.28 14.06 -2.06
C ASP A 71 -5.55 12.76 -1.65
N CYS A 72 -4.39 12.45 -2.24
CA CYS A 72 -3.70 11.17 -2.04
C CYS A 72 -3.32 10.90 -0.58
N ALA A 73 -2.98 11.97 0.17
CA ALA A 73 -2.71 11.88 1.59
C ALA A 73 -3.97 11.49 2.40
N ILE A 74 -5.13 12.04 2.05
CA ILE A 74 -6.40 11.74 2.73
C ILE A 74 -6.80 10.28 2.49
N PHE A 75 -6.71 9.80 1.25
CA PHE A 75 -6.99 8.40 0.90
C PHE A 75 -6.04 7.46 1.66
N THR A 76 -4.74 7.78 1.69
CA THR A 76 -3.75 7.02 2.47
C THR A 76 -4.13 6.92 3.95
N CYS A 77 -4.49 8.04 4.58
CA CYS A 77 -4.94 8.04 5.98
C CYS A 77 -6.18 7.20 6.21
N LYS A 78 -7.18 7.30 5.34
CA LYS A 78 -8.40 6.49 5.48
C LYS A 78 -8.13 5.00 5.29
N TYR A 79 -7.31 4.61 4.31
CA TYR A 79 -6.91 3.20 4.15
C TYR A 79 -6.23 2.66 5.42
N MET A 80 -5.31 3.43 6.00
CA MET A 80 -4.66 3.04 7.26
C MET A 80 -5.67 2.87 8.40
N GLU A 81 -6.65 3.78 8.53
CA GLU A 81 -7.69 3.69 9.55
C GLU A 81 -8.53 2.42 9.40
N CYS A 82 -9.07 2.17 8.20
CA CYS A 82 -9.88 0.99 7.89
C CYS A 82 -9.12 -0.31 8.21
N LEU A 83 -7.86 -0.39 7.78
CA LEU A 83 -7.01 -1.56 8.02
C LEU A 83 -6.71 -1.76 9.51
N ALA A 84 -6.44 -0.68 10.25
CA ALA A 84 -6.20 -0.75 11.69
C ALA A 84 -7.43 -1.26 12.45
N ARG A 85 -8.63 -0.91 11.99
CA ARG A 85 -9.91 -1.40 12.55
C ARG A 85 -10.28 -2.81 12.08
N ARG A 86 -9.53 -3.40 11.15
CA ARG A 86 -9.88 -4.63 10.41
C ARG A 86 -11.21 -4.51 9.67
N ASP A 87 -11.61 -3.28 9.35
CA ASP A 87 -12.84 -3.00 8.65
C ASP A 87 -12.52 -2.75 7.17
N THR A 88 -12.30 -3.84 6.45
CA THR A 88 -12.06 -3.80 5.00
C THR A 88 -13.35 -3.60 4.21
N GLN A 89 -14.53 -3.68 4.86
CA GLN A 89 -15.83 -3.38 4.24
C GLN A 89 -16.11 -1.86 4.25
N ALA A 90 -15.50 -1.11 5.18
CA ALA A 90 -15.56 0.34 5.25
C ALA A 90 -14.40 1.05 4.51
N LEU A 91 -13.67 0.35 3.61
CA LEU A 91 -12.76 1.06 2.70
C LEU A 91 -13.56 2.19 2.05
N PRO A 92 -13.04 3.42 2.07
CA PRO A 92 -13.87 4.58 1.79
C PRO A 92 -14.28 4.48 0.33
N PHE A 93 -15.47 4.92 -0.06
CA PHE A 93 -15.96 4.83 -1.44
C PHE A 93 -16.35 3.38 -1.84
N GLY A 94 -17.63 3.07 -1.63
CA GLY A 94 -18.29 1.96 -2.32
C GLY A 94 -18.42 2.18 -3.82
#